data_AF-A0A1F5NWA7-F1
#
_entry.id   AF-A0A1F5NWA7-F1
#
_cell.length_a   1.000
_cell.length_b   1.000
_cell.length_c   1.000
_cell.angle_alpha   90.00
_cell.angle_beta   90.00
_cell.angle_gamma   90.00
#
_symmetry.space_group_name_H-M   'P 1'
#
loop_
_entity.id
_entity.type
_entity.pdbx_description
1 polymer ?
#
loop_
_entity_poly.entity_id
_entity_poly.type
_entity_poly.pdbx_seq_one_letter_code
_entity_poly.pdbx_strand_id
1 'polypeptide(L)'
;MNRLRLIYSSIIGTQAALLFAVIVTIWAELAPPLKDWLKSLSGHHWTSKSYLTMLVYVVVFAYCYSVSGGVSGGKVKRAVYHLFWLGLVGSAVLVGFFIWHYLE
;
A
#
# COMPACT_ATOMS: atom_id res chain seq x y z
N MET A 1 23.03 -13.01 -1.19
CA MET A 1 21.76 -12.44 -0.68
C MET A 1 20.74 -13.55 -0.46
N ASN A 2 20.00 -13.55 0.65
CA ASN A 2 18.95 -14.55 0.86
C ASN A 2 17.72 -14.20 0.00
N ARG A 3 17.52 -14.97 -1.09
CA ARG A 3 16.47 -14.72 -2.09
C ARG A 3 15.06 -14.78 -1.50
N LEU A 4 14.80 -15.73 -0.59
CA LEU A 4 13.50 -15.88 0.06
C LEU A 4 13.20 -14.68 0.97
N ARG A 5 14.20 -14.20 1.72
CA ARG A 5 14.07 -12.98 2.54
C ARG A 5 13.73 -11.77 1.67
N LEU A 6 14.43 -11.58 0.55
CA LEU A 6 14.18 -10.46 -0.35
C LEU A 6 12.73 -10.47 -0.86
N ILE A 7 12.27 -11.62 -1.38
CA ILE A 7 10.90 -11.79 -1.91
C ILE A 7 9.87 -11.54 -0.80
N TYR A 8 10.05 -12.14 0.37
CA TYR A 8 9.14 -11.97 1.49
C TYR A 8 9.04 -10.50 1.92
N SER A 9 10.17 -9.84 2.16
CA SER A 9 10.19 -8.43 2.55
C SER A 9 9.56 -7.52 1.49
N SER A 10 9.75 -7.83 0.20
CA SER A 10 9.10 -7.09 -0.89
C SER A 10 7.58 -7.27 -0.84
N ILE A 11 7.08 -8.49 -0.66
CA ILE A 11 5.64 -8.75 -0.54
C ILE A 11 5.03 -7.99 0.66
N ILE A 12 5.68 -8.02 1.83
CA ILE A 12 5.18 -7.29 3.01
C ILE A 12 5.20 -5.77 2.75
N GLY A 13 6.25 -5.25 2.12
CA GLY A 13 6.31 -3.86 1.69
C GLY A 13 5.16 -3.49 0.75
N THR A 14 4.85 -4.34 -0.23
CA THR A 14 3.73 -4.14 -1.15
C THR A 14 2.38 -4.18 -0.44
N GLN A 15 2.18 -5.07 0.52
CA GLN A 15 0.95 -5.14 1.31
C GLN A 15 0.71 -3.83 2.08
N ALA A 16 1.75 -3.29 2.74
CA ALA A 16 1.66 -2.05 3.47
C ALA A 16 1.39 -0.84 2.54
N ALA A 17 2.09 -0.79 1.40
CA ALA A 17 1.88 0.24 0.39
C ALA A 17 0.46 0.20 -0.18
N LEU A 18 -0.09 -0.99 -0.43
CA LEU A 18 -1.46 -1.17 -0.90
C LEU A 18 -2.49 -0.67 0.11
N LEU A 19 -2.35 -1.05 1.39
CA LEU A 19 -3.21 -0.57 2.46
C LEU A 19 -3.16 0.95 2.57
N PHE A 20 -1.96 1.53 2.58
CA PHE A 20 -1.78 2.97 2.59
C PHE A 20 -2.47 3.64 1.39
N ALA A 21 -2.27 3.12 0.17
CA ALA A 21 -2.85 3.68 -1.04
C ALA A 21 -4.39 3.68 -1.01
N VAL A 22 -5.01 2.61 -0.50
CA VAL A 22 -6.47 2.54 -0.33
C VAL A 22 -6.95 3.59 0.69
N ILE A 23 -6.34 3.60 1.88
CA ILE A 23 -6.72 4.50 2.98
C ILE A 23 -6.56 5.96 2.58
N VAL A 24 -5.39 6.34 2.05
CA VAL A 24 -5.11 7.73 1.68
C VAL A 24 -5.99 8.20 0.52
N THR A 25 -6.37 7.29 -0.38
CA THR A 25 -7.28 7.64 -1.48
C THR A 25 -8.66 8.00 -0.95
N ILE A 26 -9.25 7.14 -0.11
CA ILE A 26 -10.57 7.38 0.48
C ILE A 26 -10.54 8.64 1.36
N TRP A 27 -9.55 8.75 2.24
CA TRP A 27 -9.48 9.86 3.18
C TRP A 27 -9.28 11.20 2.47
N ALA A 28 -8.46 11.25 1.41
CA ALA A 28 -8.28 12.48 0.64
C ALA A 28 -9.56 12.94 -0.07
N GLU A 29 -10.48 12.03 -0.41
CA GLU A 29 -11.78 12.41 -0.96
C GLU A 29 -12.73 12.94 0.13
N LEU A 30 -12.69 12.37 1.33
CA LEU A 30 -13.53 12.77 2.46
C LEU A 30 -13.06 14.04 3.20
N ALA A 31 -11.77 14.38 3.11
CA ALA A 31 -11.17 15.49 3.86
C ALA A 31 -10.46 16.49 2.91
N PRO A 32 -11.11 17.62 2.57
CA PRO A 32 -10.50 18.66 1.73
C PRO A 32 -9.12 19.15 2.21
N PRO A 33 -8.86 19.37 3.52
CA PRO A 33 -7.53 19.80 3.98
C PRO A 33 -6.42 18.80 3.67
N LEU A 34 -6.72 17.49 3.73
CA LEU A 34 -5.75 16.45 3.38
C LEU A 34 -5.44 16.47 1.88
N LYS A 35 -6.46 16.66 1.04
CA LYS A 35 -6.29 16.76 -0.41
C LYS A 35 -5.44 17.98 -0.79
N ASP A 36 -5.63 19.11 -0.12
CA ASP A 36 -4.85 20.32 -0.34
C ASP A 36 -3.41 20.18 0.13
N TRP A 37 -3.18 19.55 1.29
CA TRP A 37 -1.84 19.22 1.74
C TRP A 37 -1.11 18.27 0.76
N LEU A 38 -1.80 17.24 0.26
CA LEU A 38 -1.24 16.38 -0.78
C LEU A 38 -0.93 17.18 -2.05
N LYS A 39 -1.78 18.14 -2.42
CA LYS A 39 -1.52 19.01 -3.58
C LYS A 39 -0.31 19.91 -3.34
N SER A 40 -0.07 20.42 -2.13
CA SER A 40 1.05 21.31 -1.85
C SER A 40 2.43 20.64 -1.96
N LEU A 41 2.50 19.31 -1.85
CA LEU A 41 3.76 18.57 -1.95
C LEU A 41 4.28 18.40 -3.39
N SER A 42 3.40 18.26 -4.38
CA SER A 42 3.81 17.99 -5.78
C SER A 42 2.99 18.73 -6.84
N GLY A 43 2.17 19.71 -6.44
CA GLY A 43 1.20 20.41 -7.28
C GLY A 43 -0.09 19.62 -7.56
N HIS A 44 -0.10 18.31 -7.27
CA HIS A 44 -1.16 17.38 -7.63
C HIS A 44 -1.31 16.26 -6.59
N HIS A 45 -2.48 16.17 -5.97
CA HIS A 45 -2.73 15.25 -4.86
C HIS A 45 -2.58 13.75 -5.24
N TRP A 46 -2.93 13.38 -6.47
CA TRP A 46 -2.74 12.01 -7.01
C TRP A 46 -1.27 11.63 -7.17
N THR A 47 -0.42 12.54 -7.64
CA THR A 47 1.04 12.31 -7.72
C THR A 47 1.67 12.15 -6.32
N SER A 48 1.27 13.00 -5.37
CA SER A 48 1.76 12.92 -4.00
C SER A 48 1.35 11.62 -3.29
N LYS A 49 0.13 11.11 -3.54
CA LYS A 49 -0.28 9.78 -3.07
C LYS A 49 0.67 8.68 -3.57
N SER A 50 1.09 8.73 -4.84
CA SER A 50 2.04 7.76 -5.42
C SER A 50 3.44 7.84 -4.78
N TYR A 51 3.96 9.06 -4.54
CA TYR A 51 5.25 9.23 -3.85
C TYR A 51 5.21 8.71 -2.41
N LEU A 52 4.15 9.01 -1.67
CA LEU A 52 3.99 8.50 -0.30
C LEU A 52 3.80 6.99 -0.28
N THR A 53 3.07 6.43 -1.24
CA THR A 53 2.92 4.96 -1.38
C THR A 53 4.26 4.27 -1.66
N MET A 54 5.08 4.85 -2.54
CA MET A 54 6.43 4.36 -2.81
C MET A 54 7.32 4.46 -1.57
N LEU A 55 7.24 5.57 -0.83
CA LEU A 55 7.97 5.76 0.42
C LEU A 55 7.60 4.69 1.45
N VAL A 56 6.30 4.43 1.64
CA VAL A 56 5.81 3.35 2.53
C VAL A 56 6.36 2.00 2.10
N TYR A 57 6.31 1.68 0.80
CA TYR A 57 6.91 0.44 0.27
C TYR A 57 8.39 0.32 0.67
N VAL A 58 9.20 1.36 0.39
CA VAL A 58 10.65 1.34 0.63
C VAL A 58 10.95 1.20 2.12
N VAL A 59 10.27 1.97 2.98
CA VAL A 59 10.48 1.94 4.43
C VAL A 59 10.14 0.56 5.00
N VAL A 60 8.96 0.02 4.67
CA VAL A 60 8.51 -1.28 5.18
C VAL A 60 9.36 -2.41 4.61
N PHE A 61 9.72 -2.35 3.32
CA PHE A 61 10.63 -3.30 2.69
C PHE A 61 11.98 -3.34 3.42
N ALA A 62 12.61 -2.17 3.61
CA ALA A 62 13.92 -2.06 4.23
C ALA A 62 13.88 -2.56 5.67
N TYR A 63 12.85 -2.18 6.43
CA TYR A 63 12.61 -2.67 7.78
C TYR A 63 12.42 -4.19 7.82
N CYS A 64 11.50 -4.75 7.02
CA CYS A 64 11.28 -6.18 6.99
C CYS A 64 12.53 -6.95 6.55
N TYR A 65 13.30 -6.43 5.59
CA TYR A 65 14.53 -7.07 5.14
C TYR A 65 15.62 -7.10 6.22
N SER A 66 15.72 -6.07 7.06
CA SER A 66 16.70 -6.02 8.15
C SER A 66 16.35 -6.95 9.31
N VAL A 67 15.06 -7.09 9.64
CA VAL A 67 14.62 -7.90 10.81
C VAL A 67 14.23 -9.34 10.48
N SER A 68 13.89 -9.67 9.23
CA SER A 68 13.38 -11.01 8.89
C SER A 68 14.51 -12.03 8.68
N GLY A 69 14.82 -12.82 9.71
CA GLY A 69 15.68 -14.01 9.62
C GLY A 69 14.91 -15.29 9.24
N GLY A 70 15.59 -16.27 8.64
CA GLY A 70 15.06 -17.63 8.49
C GLY A 70 13.74 -17.76 7.72
N VAL A 71 13.57 -16.99 6.63
CA VAL A 71 12.35 -17.04 5.81
C VAL A 71 12.28 -18.35 5.04
N SER A 72 11.23 -19.13 5.27
CA SER A 72 10.94 -20.38 4.55
C SER A 72 10.00 -20.15 3.36
N GLY A 73 10.02 -21.06 2.39
CA GLY A 73 9.12 -21.01 1.23
C GLY A 73 7.63 -20.99 1.60
N GLY A 74 7.25 -21.70 2.68
CA GLY A 74 5.88 -21.67 3.19
C GLY A 74 5.44 -20.29 3.70
N LYS A 75 6.34 -19.52 4.32
CA LYS A 75 6.06 -18.13 4.72
C LYS A 75 5.86 -17.23 3.50
N VAL A 76 6.71 -17.37 2.47
CA VAL A 76 6.56 -16.63 1.20
C VAL A 76 5.22 -16.95 0.53
N LYS A 77 4.87 -18.23 0.41
CA LYS A 77 3.61 -18.67 -0.20
C LYS A 77 2.40 -18.03 0.49
N ARG A 78 2.34 -18.07 1.83
CA ARG A 78 1.27 -17.41 2.59
C ARG A 78 1.22 -15.90 2.37
N ALA A 79 2.37 -15.23 2.37
CA ALA A 79 2.44 -13.80 2.11
C ALA A 79 1.90 -13.44 0.72
N VAL A 80 2.18 -14.24 -0.31
CA VAL A 80 1.61 -14.07 -1.66
C VAL A 80 0.09 -14.20 -1.64
N TYR A 81 -0.46 -15.22 -0.98
CA TYR A 81 -1.93 -15.37 -0.86
C TYR A 81 -2.57 -14.18 -0.14
N HIS A 82 -1.96 -13.72 0.95
CA HIS A 82 -2.45 -12.52 1.65
C HIS A 82 -2.41 -11.30 0.73
N LEU A 83 -1.32 -11.09 -0.03
CA LEU A 83 -1.22 -9.97 -0.97
C LEU A 83 -2.30 -10.04 -2.05
N PHE A 84 -2.56 -11.23 -2.60
CA PHE A 84 -3.62 -11.43 -3.59
C PHE A 84 -5.01 -11.05 -3.04
N TRP A 85 -5.38 -11.57 -1.87
CA TRP A 85 -6.66 -11.24 -1.24
C TRP A 85 -6.76 -9.77 -0.85
N LEU A 86 -5.68 -9.20 -0.34
CA LEU A 86 -5.60 -7.78 0.00
C LEU A 86 -5.80 -6.90 -1.23
N GLY A 87 -5.26 -7.30 -2.38
CA GLY A 87 -5.50 -6.65 -3.67
C GLY A 87 -6.97 -6.69 -4.07
N LEU A 88 -7.58 -7.87 -4.05
CA LEU A 88 -9.01 -8.01 -4.39
C LEU A 88 -9.90 -7.18 -3.47
N VAL A 89 -9.70 -7.27 -2.15
CA VAL A 89 -10.48 -6.52 -1.17
C VAL A 89 -10.23 -5.02 -1.32
N GLY A 90 -8.98 -4.59 -1.45
CA GLY A 90 -8.63 -3.18 -1.65
C GLY A 90 -9.25 -2.58 -2.90
N SER A 91 -9.25 -3.32 -4.02
CA SER A 91 -9.93 -2.91 -5.25
C SER A 91 -11.44 -2.82 -5.07
N ALA A 92 -12.07 -3.82 -4.45
CA ALA A 92 -13.51 -3.80 -4.19
C ALA A 92 -13.92 -2.63 -3.28
N VAL A 93 -13.11 -2.33 -2.26
CA VAL A 93 -13.32 -1.20 -1.35
C VAL A 93 -13.24 0.13 -2.11
N LEU A 94 -12.23 0.33 -2.96
CA LEU A 94 -12.12 1.58 -3.74
C LEU A 94 -13.26 1.74 -4.75
N VAL A 95 -13.64 0.67 -5.45
CA VAL A 95 -14.78 0.69 -6.38
C VAL A 95 -16.07 1.01 -5.63
N GLY A 96 -16.34 0.32 -4.53
CA GLY A 96 -17.52 0.55 -3.71
C GLY A 96 -17.58 1.97 -3.15
N PHE A 97 -16.44 2.49 -2.67
CA PHE A 97 -16.33 3.86 -2.19
C PHE A 97 -16.68 4.88 -3.29
N PHE A 98 -16.11 4.77 -4.49
CA PHE A 98 -16.38 5.73 -5.56
C PHE A 98 -17.80 5.61 -6.14
N ILE A 99 -18.40 4.40 -6.16
CA ILE A 99 -19.81 4.24 -6.50
C ILE A 99 -20.68 4.97 -5.48
N TRP A 100 -20.45 4.71 -4.19
CA TRP A 100 -21.21 5.36 -3.12
C TRP A 100 -21.04 6.88 -3.15
N HIS A 101 -19.80 7.36 -3.26
CA HIS A 101 -19.48 8.80 -3.27
C HIS A 101 -20.03 9.54 -4.50
N TYR A 102 -20.30 8.85 -5.60
CA TYR A 102 -20.97 9.43 -6.77
C TYR A 102 -22.50 9.53 -6.60
N LEU A 103 -23.08 8.65 -5.77
CA LEU A 103 -24.54 8.60 -5.54
C LEU A 103 -25.02 9.53 -4.43
N GLU A 104 -24.10 9.99 -3.57
CA GLU A 104 -24.33 11.04 -2.57
C GLU A 104 -24.27 12.44 -3.21
#